data_AF-A0A0P7FST9-F1
#
_entry.id   AF-A0A0P7FST9-F1
#
_cell.length_a   1.000
_cell.length_b   1.000
_cell.length_c   1.000
_cell.angle_alpha   90.00
_cell.angle_beta   90.00
_cell.angle_gamma   90.00
#
_symmetry.space_group_name_H-M   'P 1'
#
loop_
_entity.id
_entity.type
_entity.pdbx_description
1 polymer ?
#
loop_
_entity_poly.entity_id
_entity_poly.type
_entity_poly.pdbx_seq_one_letter_code
_entity_poly.pdbx_strand_id
1 'polypeptide(L)'
;MNLPARCVVIRDTKYHDPLEGEVDISPLDVLQMLGRAGRPGYDDVGYGWVVCDADEADKYRSLLREGKEIESTLAGDIETHLNAEVAMGTIQGLDDVMSWVETTFYYVRAQSKPDAYDFENLRERVRGTVESLVDSGFVETDDDLGVEATTLGRLASNYYLRLDTAERFRAVCERDRLSGDDVLEAVAAAGEFDSVSARQSETEAIDRALDGAGVETDLENGNRKVLAILHAATDGRTPSELRSDAWIIRQNALRLIAALREFAAAFAGPRAANLVRRMEARVEHGVPREAVGLTAVEGVGAGRAESLASAGFSSPATLVDAGAEQLTNADLSRSVAERVVDAAADLPRISVDWGQFPDSIPAGENEMCELTVRNAGGGAHVGVRVTVNGTEMTGSATYLGDSETVPAPVFGADADELRFVVEVTFPELPLAPVREDRTVQVL
;
A
#
# COMPACT_ATOMS: atom_id res chain seq x y z
N MET A 1 -23.65 13.11 -17.53
CA MET A 1 -24.68 13.05 -18.60
C MET A 1 -25.45 14.37 -18.63
N ASN A 2 -25.51 15.06 -19.77
CA ASN A 2 -26.14 16.40 -19.93
C ASN A 2 -27.32 16.41 -20.92
N LEU A 3 -28.17 15.38 -20.87
CA LEU A 3 -29.33 15.29 -21.75
C LEU A 3 -30.62 15.41 -20.92
N PRO A 4 -31.37 16.53 -21.01
CA PRO A 4 -32.66 16.65 -20.35
C PRO A 4 -33.70 15.76 -21.03
N ALA A 5 -34.57 15.13 -20.24
CA ALA A 5 -35.58 14.18 -20.72
C ALA A 5 -36.98 14.67 -20.35
N ARG A 6 -37.99 14.41 -21.20
CA ARG A 6 -39.38 14.74 -20.85
C ARG A 6 -39.87 13.93 -19.63
N CYS A 7 -39.43 12.69 -19.53
CA CYS A 7 -39.77 11.77 -18.46
C CYS A 7 -38.51 11.05 -17.96
N VAL A 8 -38.34 10.96 -16.65
CA VAL A 8 -37.32 10.15 -15.98
C VAL A 8 -38.02 9.06 -15.17
N VAL A 9 -37.50 7.84 -15.25
CA VAL A 9 -37.97 6.70 -14.46
C VAL A 9 -36.76 6.09 -13.76
N ILE A 10 -36.75 6.13 -12.43
CA ILE A 10 -35.80 5.41 -11.58
C ILE A 10 -36.44 4.04 -11.32
N ARG A 11 -35.91 3.00 -11.98
CA ARG A 11 -36.49 1.64 -11.95
C ARG A 11 -36.19 0.91 -10.64
N ASP A 12 -34.96 1.02 -10.16
CA ASP A 12 -34.49 0.38 -8.94
C ASP A 12 -33.91 1.46 -8.04
N THR A 13 -34.16 1.35 -6.74
CA THR A 13 -33.67 2.27 -5.71
C THR A 13 -32.39 1.81 -5.04
N LYS A 14 -31.88 0.66 -5.47
CA LYS A 14 -30.65 0.04 -4.99
C LYS A 14 -29.78 -0.36 -6.16
N TYR A 15 -28.47 -0.38 -5.93
CA TYR A 15 -27.50 -0.91 -6.88
C TYR A 15 -26.49 -1.78 -6.16
N HIS A 16 -25.74 -2.55 -6.94
CA HIS A 16 -24.68 -3.38 -6.39
C HIS A 16 -23.35 -2.64 -6.47
N ASP A 17 -22.80 -2.31 -5.30
CA ASP A 17 -21.44 -1.84 -5.12
C ASP A 17 -20.47 -3.04 -4.95
N PRO A 18 -19.38 -3.10 -5.71
CA PRO A 18 -18.43 -4.22 -5.64
C PRO A 18 -17.70 -4.38 -4.29
N LEU A 19 -17.66 -3.33 -3.47
CA LEU A 19 -17.17 -3.39 -2.10
C LEU A 19 -18.37 -3.61 -1.16
N GLU A 20 -19.34 -2.70 -1.19
CA GLU A 20 -20.37 -2.63 -0.13
C GLU A 20 -21.54 -3.60 -0.28
N GLY A 21 -21.65 -4.27 -1.42
CA GLY A 21 -22.77 -5.17 -1.69
C GLY A 21 -23.99 -4.40 -2.22
N GLU A 22 -25.19 -4.74 -1.78
CA GLU A 22 -26.40 -4.04 -2.22
C GLU A 22 -26.60 -2.76 -1.39
N VAL A 23 -26.52 -1.61 -2.05
CA VAL A 23 -26.60 -0.28 -1.42
C VAL A 23 -27.75 0.54 -1.98
N ASP A 24 -28.39 1.33 -1.11
CA ASP A 24 -29.40 2.30 -1.50
C ASP A 24 -28.77 3.42 -2.35
N ILE A 25 -29.48 3.86 -3.38
CA ILE A 25 -29.13 5.08 -4.10
C ILE A 25 -29.28 6.26 -3.14
N SER A 26 -28.26 7.12 -3.08
CA SER A 26 -28.28 8.25 -2.16
C SER A 26 -29.48 9.17 -2.43
N PRO A 27 -30.11 9.77 -1.40
CA PRO A 27 -31.21 10.71 -1.60
C PRO A 27 -30.87 11.86 -2.55
N LEU A 28 -29.61 12.31 -2.54
CA LEU A 28 -29.14 13.36 -3.44
C LEU A 28 -29.08 12.88 -4.89
N ASP A 29 -28.63 11.65 -5.15
CA ASP A 29 -28.61 11.07 -6.49
C ASP A 29 -30.02 10.86 -7.04
N VAL A 30 -30.97 10.43 -6.20
CA VAL A 30 -32.39 10.36 -6.58
C VAL A 30 -32.91 11.73 -7.01
N LEU A 31 -32.65 12.78 -6.22
CA LEU A 31 -33.03 14.15 -6.57
C LEU A 31 -32.32 14.66 -7.83
N GLN A 32 -31.04 14.33 -8.02
CA GLN A 32 -30.26 14.67 -9.23
C GLN A 32 -30.80 13.98 -10.49
N MET A 33 -31.14 12.70 -10.40
CA MET A 33 -31.73 11.94 -11.50
C MET A 33 -33.09 12.55 -11.89
N LEU A 34 -33.96 12.81 -10.91
CA LEU A 34 -35.27 13.41 -11.15
C LEU A 34 -35.18 14.86 -11.63
N GLY A 35 -34.15 15.60 -11.23
CA GLY A 35 -33.86 16.96 -11.71
C GLY A 35 -33.54 17.02 -13.21
N ARG A 36 -33.33 15.88 -13.88
CA ARG A 36 -33.21 15.80 -15.34
C ARG A 36 -34.54 15.72 -16.08
N ALA A 37 -35.66 15.57 -15.35
CA ALA A 37 -37.00 15.57 -15.92
C ALA A 37 -37.45 16.99 -16.25
N GLY A 38 -37.93 17.18 -17.47
CA GLY A 38 -38.32 18.46 -18.04
C GLY A 38 -37.28 19.00 -19.02
N ARG A 39 -37.75 19.54 -20.14
CA ARG A 39 -36.92 20.17 -21.17
C ARG A 39 -37.28 21.65 -21.26
N PRO A 40 -36.50 22.55 -20.65
CA PRO A 40 -36.76 23.99 -20.68
C PRO A 40 -36.96 24.49 -22.12
N GLY A 41 -38.08 25.18 -22.38
CA GLY A 41 -38.45 25.69 -23.70
C GLY A 41 -39.12 24.69 -24.64
N TYR A 42 -39.24 23.40 -24.26
CA TYR A 42 -39.90 22.37 -25.06
C TYR A 42 -41.13 21.74 -24.39
N ASP A 43 -41.10 21.56 -23.06
CA ASP A 43 -42.22 20.98 -22.29
C ASP A 43 -42.63 21.93 -21.15
N ASP A 44 -43.95 22.03 -20.88
CA ASP A 44 -44.48 22.81 -19.75
C ASP A 44 -44.28 22.12 -18.39
N VAL A 45 -44.14 20.78 -18.41
CA VAL A 45 -44.00 19.93 -17.22
C VAL A 45 -43.06 18.76 -17.54
N GLY A 46 -42.17 18.44 -16.59
CA GLY A 46 -41.38 17.20 -16.59
C GLY A 46 -42.02 16.13 -15.70
N TYR A 47 -41.89 14.86 -16.07
CA TYR A 47 -42.42 13.74 -15.29
C TYR A 47 -41.28 12.92 -14.67
N GLY A 48 -41.37 12.64 -13.38
CA GLY A 48 -40.42 11.81 -12.65
C GLY A 48 -41.14 10.67 -11.92
N TRP A 49 -40.65 9.45 -12.08
CA TRP A 49 -41.17 8.26 -11.40
C TRP A 49 -40.05 7.58 -10.63
N VAL A 50 -40.32 7.24 -9.36
CA VAL A 50 -39.48 6.35 -8.55
C VAL A 50 -40.25 5.07 -8.33
N VAL A 51 -39.71 3.96 -8.83
CA VAL A 51 -40.24 2.63 -8.60
C VAL A 51 -39.50 2.05 -7.39
N CYS A 52 -40.24 1.79 -6.31
CA CYS A 52 -39.72 1.32 -5.02
C CYS A 52 -40.72 0.38 -4.37
N ASP A 53 -40.29 -0.33 -3.33
CA ASP A 53 -41.18 -1.16 -2.52
C ASP A 53 -42.23 -0.31 -1.79
N ALA A 54 -43.38 -0.92 -1.52
CA ALA A 54 -44.54 -0.19 -1.00
C ALA A 54 -44.29 0.43 0.38
N ASP A 55 -43.46 -0.20 1.20
CA ASP A 55 -43.03 0.26 2.52
C ASP A 55 -42.01 1.42 2.46
N GLU A 56 -41.28 1.58 1.35
CA GLU A 56 -40.37 2.71 1.13
C GLU A 56 -41.04 3.91 0.45
N ALA A 57 -42.28 3.77 -0.04
CA ALA A 57 -42.95 4.83 -0.81
C ALA A 57 -43.05 6.16 -0.04
N ASP A 58 -43.27 6.11 1.27
CA ASP A 58 -43.37 7.32 2.10
C ASP A 58 -42.00 7.99 2.32
N LYS A 59 -40.91 7.22 2.43
CA LYS A 59 -39.52 7.73 2.47
C LYS A 59 -39.24 8.62 1.25
N TYR A 60 -39.56 8.14 0.04
CA TYR A 60 -39.36 8.91 -1.18
C TYR A 60 -40.35 10.07 -1.34
N ARG A 61 -41.61 9.92 -0.90
CA ARG A 61 -42.57 11.05 -0.90
C ARG A 61 -42.11 12.20 -0.01
N SER A 62 -41.61 11.91 1.19
CA SER A 62 -41.05 12.92 2.09
C SER A 62 -39.82 13.57 1.47
N LEU A 63 -38.88 12.78 0.94
CA LEU A 63 -37.69 13.30 0.24
C LEU A 63 -38.04 14.29 -0.89
N LEU A 64 -39.07 13.99 -1.68
CA LEU A 64 -39.48 14.85 -2.81
C LEU A 64 -40.22 16.12 -2.39
N ARG A 65 -40.88 16.11 -1.23
CA ARG A 65 -41.64 17.27 -0.72
C ARG A 65 -40.77 18.20 0.11
N GLU A 66 -39.94 17.63 0.97
CA GLU A 66 -39.21 18.33 2.02
C GLU A 66 -37.72 18.48 1.67
N GLY A 67 -37.22 17.67 0.72
CA GLY A 67 -35.79 17.57 0.43
C GLY A 67 -35.06 16.71 1.46
N LYS A 68 -33.72 16.82 1.47
CA LYS A 68 -32.85 16.17 2.45
C LYS A 68 -32.24 17.23 3.36
N GLU A 69 -32.45 17.13 4.67
CA GLU A 69 -31.69 17.93 5.63
C GLU A 69 -30.22 17.50 5.60
N ILE A 70 -29.33 18.49 5.51
CA ILE A 70 -27.87 18.28 5.47
C ILE A 70 -27.31 18.52 6.87
N GLU A 71 -26.65 17.50 7.40
CA GLU A 71 -25.97 17.53 8.69
C GLU A 71 -24.47 17.29 8.49
N SER A 72 -23.66 17.79 9.42
CA SER A 72 -22.23 17.49 9.40
C SER A 72 -21.94 16.14 10.04
N THR A 73 -21.08 15.34 9.40
CA THR A 73 -20.53 14.07 9.91
C THR A 73 -19.09 14.19 10.41
N LEU A 74 -18.49 15.39 10.33
CA LEU A 74 -17.06 15.62 10.62
C LEU A 74 -16.65 15.15 12.02
N ALA A 75 -17.56 15.23 13.00
CA ALA A 75 -17.29 14.81 14.37
C ALA A 75 -16.84 13.34 14.49
N GLY A 76 -17.29 12.46 13.59
CA GLY A 76 -16.91 11.05 13.59
C GLY A 76 -15.48 10.80 13.14
N ASP A 77 -14.91 11.68 12.31
CA ASP A 77 -13.59 11.52 11.69
C ASP A 77 -12.64 12.68 12.02
N ILE A 78 -12.98 13.51 13.01
CA ILE A 78 -12.27 14.75 13.33
C ILE A 78 -10.79 14.50 13.63
N GLU A 79 -10.47 13.37 14.27
CA GLU A 79 -9.09 12.97 14.59
C GLU A 79 -8.22 12.81 13.34
N THR A 80 -8.75 12.20 12.28
CA THR A 80 -8.04 12.05 11.00
C THR A 80 -7.77 13.40 10.35
N HIS A 81 -8.74 14.32 10.41
CA HIS A 81 -8.59 15.67 9.86
C HIS A 81 -7.60 16.51 10.66
N LEU A 82 -7.64 16.44 11.99
CA LEU A 82 -6.69 17.16 12.85
C LEU A 82 -5.26 16.67 12.61
N ASN A 83 -5.03 15.36 12.52
CA ASN A 83 -3.71 14.82 12.13
C ASN A 83 -3.22 15.40 10.79
N ALA A 84 -4.10 15.45 9.78
CA ALA A 84 -3.75 15.99 8.47
C ALA A 84 -3.41 17.48 8.52
N GLU A 85 -4.17 18.29 9.26
CA GLU A 85 -3.93 19.73 9.39
C GLU A 85 -2.65 20.06 10.17
N VAL A 86 -2.31 19.23 11.18
CA VAL A 86 -1.01 19.31 11.86
C VAL A 86 0.12 18.92 10.90
N ALA A 87 -0.05 17.84 10.12
CA ALA A 87 0.95 17.40 9.14
C ALA A 87 1.19 18.42 8.01
N MET A 88 0.17 19.19 7.63
CA MET A 88 0.26 20.29 6.66
C MET A 88 0.81 21.59 7.27
N GLY A 89 0.89 21.68 8.60
CA GLY A 89 1.33 22.88 9.31
C GLY A 89 0.26 23.99 9.43
N THR A 90 -1.00 23.69 9.15
CA THR A 90 -2.13 24.62 9.37
C THR A 90 -2.38 24.81 10.88
N ILE A 91 -2.27 23.72 11.64
CA ILE A 91 -2.39 23.70 13.10
C ILE A 91 -0.98 23.52 13.67
N GLN A 92 -0.50 24.51 14.42
CA GLN A 92 0.83 24.51 15.06
C GLN A 92 0.74 24.57 16.59
N GLY A 93 -0.46 24.80 17.14
CA GLY A 93 -0.73 24.75 18.58
C GLY A 93 -2.21 24.55 18.91
N LEU A 94 -2.51 24.37 20.19
CA LEU A 94 -3.88 24.11 20.67
C LEU A 94 -4.88 25.24 20.35
N ASP A 95 -4.42 26.49 20.27
CA ASP A 95 -5.27 27.63 19.92
C ASP A 95 -5.71 27.62 18.44
N ASP A 96 -4.88 27.05 17.55
CA ASP A 96 -5.21 26.91 16.12
C ASP A 96 -6.31 25.86 15.91
N VAL A 97 -6.36 24.83 16.77
CA VAL A 97 -7.30 23.72 16.64
C VAL A 97 -8.75 24.23 16.70
N MET A 98 -9.09 25.02 17.72
CA MET A 98 -10.43 25.60 17.82
C MET A 98 -10.70 26.60 16.71
N SER A 99 -9.70 27.42 16.35
CA SER A 99 -9.81 28.36 15.24
C SER A 99 -10.15 27.64 13.92
N TRP A 100 -9.56 26.48 13.67
CA TRP A 100 -9.87 25.64 12.51
C TRP A 100 -11.28 25.07 12.59
N VAL A 101 -11.69 24.48 13.72
CA VAL A 101 -13.04 23.93 13.92
C VAL A 101 -14.11 24.98 13.65
N GLU A 102 -13.90 26.23 14.10
CA GLU A 102 -14.84 27.34 13.90
C GLU A 102 -15.11 27.67 12.43
N THR A 103 -14.20 27.31 11.51
CA THR A 103 -14.38 27.53 10.06
C THR A 103 -15.27 26.49 9.38
N THR A 104 -15.64 25.41 10.09
CA THR A 104 -16.28 24.24 9.49
C THR A 104 -17.81 24.30 9.53
N PHE A 105 -18.46 23.57 8.61
CA PHE A 105 -19.92 23.36 8.67
C PHE A 105 -20.35 22.62 9.94
N TYR A 106 -19.47 21.81 10.52
CA TYR A 106 -19.68 21.16 11.81
C TYR A 106 -19.97 22.17 12.92
N TYR A 107 -19.13 23.20 13.05
CA TYR A 107 -19.32 24.24 14.06
C TYR A 107 -20.63 25.03 13.86
N VAL A 108 -20.99 25.33 12.62
CA VAL A 108 -22.27 26.00 12.29
C VAL A 108 -23.47 25.15 12.72
N ARG A 109 -23.43 23.84 12.45
CA ARG A 109 -24.50 22.91 12.87
C ARG A 109 -24.54 22.71 14.37
N ALA A 110 -23.38 22.63 15.03
CA ALA A 110 -23.30 22.51 16.47
C ALA A 110 -23.89 23.72 17.19
N GLN A 111 -23.69 24.95 16.68
CA GLN A 111 -24.38 26.13 17.19
C GLN A 111 -25.89 26.12 16.94
N SER A 112 -26.32 25.59 15.79
CA SER A 112 -27.73 25.56 15.40
C SER A 112 -28.54 24.51 16.16
N LYS A 113 -27.91 23.38 16.52
CA LYS A 113 -28.49 22.28 17.30
C LYS A 113 -27.55 21.86 18.45
N PRO A 114 -27.39 22.69 19.50
CA PRO A 114 -26.39 22.47 20.56
C PRO A 114 -26.47 21.11 21.23
N ASP A 115 -27.69 20.65 21.57
CA ASP A 115 -27.91 19.37 22.25
C ASP A 115 -27.54 18.16 21.38
N ALA A 116 -27.78 18.25 20.06
CA ALA A 116 -27.51 17.14 19.14
C ALA A 116 -26.01 16.94 18.88
N TYR A 117 -25.22 18.01 19.05
CA TYR A 117 -23.78 18.02 18.78
C TYR A 117 -22.92 18.07 20.04
N ASP A 118 -23.55 18.18 21.22
CA ASP A 118 -22.88 18.37 22.51
C ASP A 118 -21.92 19.58 22.46
N PHE A 119 -22.47 20.72 22.03
CA PHE A 119 -21.70 21.94 21.75
C PHE A 119 -20.99 22.52 22.99
N GLU A 120 -21.58 22.35 24.18
CA GLU A 120 -21.00 22.85 25.43
C GLU A 120 -19.62 22.23 25.72
N ASN A 121 -19.43 20.95 25.38
CA ASN A 121 -18.19 20.22 25.61
C ASN A 121 -17.28 20.15 24.37
N LEU A 122 -17.63 20.84 23.28
CA LEU A 122 -16.89 20.77 22.01
C LEU A 122 -15.40 21.06 22.19
N ARG A 123 -15.06 22.12 22.94
CA ARG A 123 -13.66 22.53 23.14
C ARG A 123 -12.85 21.48 23.90
N GLU A 124 -13.45 20.87 24.92
CA GLU A 124 -12.82 19.82 25.71
C GLU A 124 -12.62 18.55 24.86
N ARG A 125 -13.64 18.16 24.08
CA ARG A 125 -13.58 17.00 23.17
C ARG A 125 -12.49 17.15 22.12
N VAL A 126 -12.45 18.30 21.44
CA VAL A 126 -11.45 18.58 20.40
C VAL A 126 -10.03 18.59 20.96
N ARG A 127 -9.84 19.17 22.16
CA ARG A 127 -8.56 19.10 22.86
C ARG A 127 -8.20 17.66 23.22
N GLY A 128 -9.14 16.88 23.75
CA GLY A 128 -8.95 15.46 24.04
C GLY A 128 -8.59 14.63 22.79
N THR A 129 -9.08 15.02 21.61
CA THR A 129 -8.67 14.40 20.33
C THR A 129 -7.19 14.67 20.01
N VAL A 130 -6.69 15.88 20.27
CA VAL A 130 -5.26 16.17 20.08
C VAL A 130 -4.40 15.40 21.09
N GLU A 131 -4.86 15.30 22.35
CA GLU A 131 -4.19 14.47 23.37
C GLU A 131 -4.15 12.99 22.94
N SER A 132 -5.24 12.44 22.39
CA SER A 132 -5.29 11.09 21.79
C SER A 132 -4.27 10.91 20.66
N LEU A 133 -4.17 11.88 19.74
CA LEU A 133 -3.19 11.85 18.65
C LEU A 133 -1.74 11.84 19.16
N VAL A 134 -1.47 12.52 20.28
CA VAL A 134 -0.16 12.49 20.94
C VAL A 134 0.10 11.13 21.57
N ASP A 135 -0.87 10.60 22.31
CA ASP A 135 -0.76 9.30 22.98
C ASP A 135 -0.55 8.15 21.98
N SER A 136 -1.22 8.19 20.83
CA SER A 136 -1.06 7.23 19.72
C SER A 136 0.17 7.50 18.86
N GLY A 137 0.93 8.57 19.13
CA GLY A 137 2.19 8.88 18.46
C GLY A 137 2.06 9.39 17.02
N PHE A 138 0.90 9.92 16.63
CA PHE A 138 0.68 10.61 15.36
C PHE A 138 1.18 12.06 15.41
N VAL A 139 1.06 12.69 16.58
CA VAL A 139 1.48 14.05 16.87
C VAL A 139 2.48 14.02 18.02
N GLU A 140 3.43 14.96 18.04
CA GLU A 140 4.31 15.23 19.16
C GLU A 140 4.18 16.69 19.58
N THR A 141 4.53 16.98 20.84
CA THR A 141 4.47 18.32 21.40
C THR A 141 5.84 18.74 21.94
N ASP A 142 6.17 20.01 21.77
CA ASP A 142 7.40 20.60 22.30
C ASP A 142 7.20 21.22 23.70
N ASP A 143 8.29 21.75 24.27
CA ASP A 143 8.28 22.39 25.60
C ASP A 143 7.40 23.66 25.67
N ASP A 144 7.08 24.27 24.52
CA ASP A 144 6.28 25.49 24.38
C ASP A 144 4.81 25.20 24.01
N LEU A 145 4.37 23.93 24.09
CA LEU A 145 3.03 23.45 23.70
C LEU A 145 2.72 23.59 22.20
N GLY A 146 3.75 23.68 21.36
CA GLY A 146 3.63 23.50 19.92
C GLY A 146 3.24 22.06 19.59
N VAL A 147 2.57 21.85 18.45
CA VAL A 147 2.24 20.51 17.94
C VAL A 147 2.82 20.30 16.56
N GLU A 148 3.44 19.15 16.34
CA GLU A 148 3.98 18.73 15.06
C GLU A 148 3.63 17.28 14.76
N ALA A 149 3.48 16.93 13.48
CA ALA A 149 3.20 15.56 13.09
C ALA A 149 4.49 14.71 13.15
N THR A 150 4.41 13.53 13.75
CA THR A 150 5.49 12.54 13.71
C THR A 150 5.63 11.93 12.31
N THR A 151 6.62 11.07 12.09
CA THR A 151 6.72 10.29 10.83
C THR A 151 5.45 9.48 10.58
N LEU A 152 4.83 8.91 11.63
CA LEU A 152 3.57 8.17 11.52
C LEU A 152 2.42 9.10 11.06
N GLY A 153 2.28 10.27 11.70
CA GLY A 153 1.29 11.28 11.34
C GLY A 153 1.40 11.77 9.90
N ARG A 154 2.62 12.08 9.47
CA ARG A 154 2.91 12.52 8.09
C ARG A 154 2.60 11.43 7.08
N LEU A 155 2.98 10.17 7.34
CA LEU A 155 2.68 9.07 6.43
C LEU A 155 1.17 8.80 6.32
N ALA A 156 0.44 8.81 7.44
CA ALA A 156 -1.01 8.67 7.42
C ALA A 156 -1.69 9.78 6.60
N SER A 157 -1.23 11.03 6.75
CA SER A 157 -1.73 12.17 5.96
C SER A 157 -1.36 12.07 4.48
N ASN A 158 -0.09 11.83 4.15
CA ASN A 158 0.41 11.78 2.76
C ASN A 158 -0.30 10.71 1.92
N TYR A 159 -0.65 9.59 2.56
CA TYR A 159 -1.29 8.47 1.89
C TYR A 159 -2.81 8.44 2.06
N TYR A 160 -3.41 9.40 2.76
CA TYR A 160 -4.84 9.43 3.09
C TYR A 160 -5.30 8.10 3.70
N LEU A 161 -4.62 7.70 4.78
CA LEU A 161 -4.94 6.48 5.53
C LEU A 161 -5.87 6.82 6.71
N ARG A 162 -6.73 5.87 7.05
CA ARG A 162 -7.33 5.88 8.40
C ARG A 162 -6.23 5.68 9.45
N LEU A 163 -6.41 6.26 10.64
CA LEU A 163 -5.39 6.23 11.69
C LEU A 163 -5.15 4.80 12.20
N ASP A 164 -6.19 4.00 12.38
CA ASP A 164 -6.09 2.59 12.77
C ASP A 164 -5.33 1.74 11.73
N THR A 165 -5.51 2.02 10.43
CA THR A 165 -4.72 1.40 9.36
C THR A 165 -3.23 1.79 9.48
N ALA A 166 -2.93 3.05 9.75
CA ALA A 166 -1.55 3.51 9.92
C ALA A 166 -0.87 2.87 11.15
N GLU A 167 -1.58 2.74 12.28
CA GLU A 167 -1.10 2.01 13.46
C GLU A 167 -0.82 0.54 13.13
N ARG A 168 -1.72 -0.11 12.39
CA ARG A 168 -1.55 -1.50 11.95
C ARG A 168 -0.31 -1.66 11.09
N PHE A 169 -0.08 -0.76 10.13
CA PHE A 169 1.10 -0.79 9.27
C PHE A 169 2.39 -0.59 10.09
N ARG A 170 2.39 0.36 11.03
CA ARG A 170 3.50 0.54 11.96
C ARG A 170 3.78 -0.73 12.77
N ALA A 171 2.76 -1.33 13.38
CA ALA A 171 2.91 -2.53 14.19
C ALA A 171 3.46 -3.73 13.40
N VAL A 172 3.09 -3.86 12.12
CA VAL A 172 3.62 -4.90 11.24
C VAL A 172 5.10 -4.63 10.88
N CYS A 173 5.50 -3.38 10.71
CA CYS A 173 6.89 -2.99 10.48
C CYS A 173 7.79 -3.15 11.72
N GLU A 174 7.24 -3.09 12.93
CA GLU A 174 7.99 -3.28 14.19
C GLU A 174 8.28 -4.77 14.51
N ARG A 175 7.75 -5.71 13.70
CA ARG A 175 8.05 -7.14 13.86
C ARG A 175 9.49 -7.47 13.45
N ASP A 176 10.12 -8.41 14.16
CA ASP A 176 11.48 -8.89 13.86
C ASP A 176 11.66 -9.38 12.41
N ARG A 177 10.59 -9.94 11.83
CA ARG A 177 10.57 -10.41 10.45
C ARG A 177 9.23 -10.08 9.81
N LEU A 178 9.31 -9.36 8.70
CA LEU A 178 8.19 -9.14 7.79
C LEU A 178 8.19 -10.23 6.70
N SER A 179 7.05 -10.87 6.48
CA SER A 179 6.81 -11.79 5.37
C SER A 179 5.88 -11.18 4.32
N GLY A 180 5.77 -11.84 3.16
CA GLY A 180 4.82 -11.41 2.13
C GLY A 180 3.37 -11.57 2.59
N ASP A 181 3.07 -12.57 3.41
CA ASP A 181 1.72 -12.84 3.89
C ASP A 181 1.32 -11.79 4.94
N ASP A 182 2.24 -11.36 5.80
CA ASP A 182 2.02 -10.23 6.72
C ASP A 182 1.63 -8.95 5.97
N VAL A 183 2.25 -8.69 4.80
CA VAL A 183 1.94 -7.52 3.96
C VAL A 183 0.52 -7.61 3.42
N LEU A 184 0.12 -8.77 2.89
CA LEU A 184 -1.22 -8.95 2.32
C LEU A 184 -2.29 -8.93 3.41
N GLU A 185 -2.04 -9.55 4.57
CA GLU A 185 -2.96 -9.55 5.71
C GLU A 185 -3.10 -8.16 6.31
N ALA A 186 -2.01 -7.40 6.47
CA ALA A 186 -2.07 -6.02 6.96
C ALA A 186 -2.95 -5.13 6.08
N VAL A 187 -2.82 -5.26 4.75
CA VAL A 187 -3.63 -4.50 3.79
C VAL A 187 -5.06 -4.99 3.75
N ALA A 188 -5.30 -6.30 3.83
CA ALA A 188 -6.65 -6.85 3.87
C ALA A 188 -7.40 -6.45 5.14
N ALA A 189 -6.70 -6.29 6.26
CA ALA A 189 -7.22 -5.86 7.56
C ALA A 189 -7.35 -4.34 7.73
N ALA A 190 -7.07 -3.57 6.68
CA ALA A 190 -7.15 -2.11 6.70
C ALA A 190 -8.62 -1.64 6.74
N GLY A 191 -8.91 -0.59 7.52
CA GLY A 191 -10.27 -0.06 7.69
C GLY A 191 -10.88 0.53 6.41
N GLU A 192 -10.05 0.77 5.39
CA GLU A 192 -10.49 1.12 4.04
C GLU A 192 -11.31 0.01 3.36
N PHE A 193 -11.24 -1.23 3.87
CA PHE A 193 -12.01 -2.36 3.38
C PHE A 193 -13.15 -2.80 4.30
N ASP A 194 -13.47 -2.05 5.37
CA ASP A 194 -14.53 -2.42 6.32
C ASP A 194 -15.91 -2.54 5.70
N SER A 195 -16.16 -1.82 4.60
CA SER A 195 -17.42 -1.94 3.87
C SER A 195 -17.47 -3.15 2.96
N VAL A 196 -16.37 -3.86 2.72
CA VAL A 196 -16.34 -5.02 1.83
C VAL A 196 -17.25 -6.13 2.36
N SER A 197 -18.15 -6.62 1.51
CA SER A 197 -19.01 -7.76 1.82
C SER A 197 -18.64 -8.99 0.99
N ALA A 198 -18.78 -10.17 1.62
CA ALA A 198 -18.62 -11.47 0.98
C ALA A 198 -19.97 -12.20 0.88
N ARG A 199 -20.29 -12.72 -0.30
CA ARG A 199 -21.54 -13.44 -0.55
C ARG A 199 -21.39 -14.92 -0.20
N GLN A 200 -22.49 -15.58 0.16
CA GLN A 200 -22.47 -17.03 0.41
C GLN A 200 -21.98 -17.84 -0.80
N SER A 201 -22.27 -17.39 -2.03
CA SER A 201 -21.79 -18.03 -3.26
C SER A 201 -20.28 -17.89 -3.48
N GLU A 202 -19.61 -16.99 -2.75
CA GLU A 202 -18.18 -16.72 -2.87
C GLU A 202 -17.35 -17.49 -1.84
N THR A 203 -17.98 -18.02 -0.78
CA THR A 203 -17.30 -18.67 0.35
C THR A 203 -16.36 -19.78 -0.10
N GLU A 204 -16.82 -20.71 -0.96
CA GLU A 204 -15.95 -21.79 -1.46
C GLU A 204 -14.79 -21.27 -2.32
N ALA A 205 -14.95 -20.14 -3.01
CA ALA A 205 -13.88 -19.53 -3.80
C ALA A 205 -12.84 -18.83 -2.91
N ILE A 206 -13.29 -18.18 -1.83
CA ILE A 206 -12.45 -17.55 -0.81
C ILE A 206 -11.62 -18.62 -0.09
N ASP A 207 -12.27 -19.67 0.42
CA ASP A 207 -11.60 -20.74 1.16
C ASP A 207 -10.57 -21.46 0.29
N ARG A 208 -10.92 -21.83 -0.95
CA ARG A 208 -9.95 -22.43 -1.89
C ARG A 208 -8.73 -21.56 -2.17
N ALA A 209 -8.90 -20.24 -2.24
CA ALA A 209 -7.80 -19.32 -2.50
C ALA A 209 -6.86 -19.20 -1.28
N LEU A 210 -7.42 -19.16 -0.06
CA LEU A 210 -6.64 -19.11 1.18
C LEU A 210 -5.97 -20.45 1.49
N ASP A 211 -6.70 -21.57 1.38
CA ASP A 211 -6.17 -22.93 1.56
C ASP A 211 -5.05 -23.22 0.57
N GLY A 212 -5.22 -22.82 -0.69
CA GLY A 212 -4.21 -22.97 -1.72
C GLY A 212 -2.95 -22.15 -1.46
N ALA A 213 -3.05 -21.06 -0.70
CA ALA A 213 -1.94 -20.26 -0.23
C ALA A 213 -1.36 -20.74 1.12
N GLY A 214 -2.05 -21.65 1.82
CA GLY A 214 -1.68 -22.12 3.16
C GLY A 214 -1.85 -21.05 4.24
N VAL A 215 -2.83 -20.17 4.09
CA VAL A 215 -3.06 -19.01 4.95
C VAL A 215 -4.25 -19.26 5.86
N GLU A 216 -4.02 -19.22 7.17
CA GLU A 216 -5.07 -19.18 8.19
C GLU A 216 -5.22 -17.74 8.68
N THR A 217 -6.46 -17.28 8.88
CA THR A 217 -6.73 -15.91 9.31
C THR A 217 -8.02 -15.85 10.13
N ASP A 218 -8.05 -14.94 11.10
CA ASP A 218 -9.23 -14.65 11.94
C ASP A 218 -10.02 -13.44 11.41
N LEU A 219 -9.69 -12.93 10.22
CA LEU A 219 -10.37 -11.80 9.62
C LEU A 219 -11.87 -12.06 9.39
N GLU A 220 -12.66 -11.00 9.42
CA GLU A 220 -14.09 -11.09 9.11
C GLU A 220 -14.31 -11.38 7.62
N ASN A 221 -15.54 -11.77 7.26
CA ASN A 221 -15.87 -12.27 5.91
C ASN A 221 -15.45 -11.32 4.78
N GLY A 222 -15.64 -10.00 4.95
CA GLY A 222 -15.23 -8.97 4.00
C GLY A 222 -13.73 -8.91 3.78
N ASN A 223 -12.98 -8.71 4.86
CA ASN A 223 -11.52 -8.65 4.85
C ASN A 223 -10.89 -10.00 4.43
N ARG A 224 -11.51 -11.15 4.77
CA ARG A 224 -11.12 -12.48 4.25
C ARG A 224 -11.23 -12.57 2.74
N LYS A 225 -12.30 -12.01 2.15
CA LYS A 225 -12.45 -11.92 0.69
C LYS A 225 -11.35 -11.07 0.07
N VAL A 226 -11.02 -9.92 0.69
CA VAL A 226 -9.90 -9.09 0.24
C VAL A 226 -8.60 -9.89 0.28
N LEU A 227 -8.29 -10.52 1.41
CA LEU A 227 -7.07 -11.33 1.56
C LEU A 227 -6.98 -12.44 0.50
N ALA A 228 -8.06 -13.19 0.29
CA ALA A 228 -8.14 -14.23 -0.74
C ALA A 228 -7.86 -13.69 -2.15
N ILE A 229 -8.44 -12.53 -2.49
CA ILE A 229 -8.21 -11.85 -3.77
C ILE A 229 -6.75 -11.44 -3.89
N LEU A 230 -6.14 -10.88 -2.84
CA LEU A 230 -4.74 -10.45 -2.87
C LEU A 230 -3.79 -11.63 -3.06
N HIS A 231 -3.97 -12.73 -2.30
CA HIS A 231 -3.16 -13.94 -2.49
C HIS A 231 -3.31 -14.50 -3.91
N ALA A 232 -4.55 -14.68 -4.38
CA ALA A 232 -4.80 -15.17 -5.72
C ALA A 232 -4.26 -14.23 -6.81
N ALA A 233 -4.30 -12.92 -6.56
CA ALA A 233 -3.73 -11.92 -7.46
C ALA A 233 -2.22 -12.11 -7.59
N THR A 234 -1.48 -12.45 -6.52
CA THR A 234 -0.01 -12.58 -6.59
C THR A 234 0.53 -13.62 -7.56
N ASP A 235 -0.31 -14.52 -8.08
CA ASP A 235 0.07 -15.52 -9.09
C ASP A 235 -0.88 -15.51 -10.30
N GLY A 236 -1.72 -14.48 -10.45
CA GLY A 236 -2.65 -14.38 -11.58
C GLY A 236 -3.78 -15.41 -11.57
N ARG A 237 -4.12 -15.97 -10.40
CA ARG A 237 -5.06 -17.10 -10.22
C ARG A 237 -6.40 -16.70 -9.59
N THR A 238 -6.83 -15.45 -9.74
CA THR A 238 -8.09 -14.97 -9.17
C THR A 238 -9.29 -15.83 -9.63
N PRO A 239 -10.03 -16.46 -8.68
CA PRO A 239 -11.21 -17.26 -9.00
C PRO A 239 -12.27 -16.47 -9.77
N SER A 240 -13.02 -17.16 -10.63
CA SER A 240 -14.01 -16.54 -11.51
C SER A 240 -15.11 -15.79 -10.78
N GLU A 241 -15.48 -16.32 -9.62
CA GLU A 241 -16.50 -15.87 -8.70
C GLU A 241 -16.12 -14.53 -8.06
N LEU A 242 -14.82 -14.24 -7.95
CA LEU A 242 -14.28 -13.03 -7.32
C LEU A 242 -13.82 -11.99 -8.35
N ARG A 243 -13.83 -12.30 -9.64
CA ARG A 243 -13.22 -11.44 -10.68
C ARG A 243 -13.85 -10.06 -10.80
N SER A 244 -15.16 -9.93 -10.58
CA SER A 244 -15.83 -8.61 -10.65
C SER A 244 -15.28 -7.65 -9.62
N ASP A 245 -15.05 -8.14 -8.41
CA ASP A 245 -14.73 -7.31 -7.25
C ASP A 245 -13.21 -7.14 -7.14
N ALA A 246 -12.45 -8.13 -7.60
CA ALA A 246 -10.99 -8.13 -7.61
C ALA A 246 -10.37 -6.95 -8.35
N TRP A 247 -11.02 -6.40 -9.38
CA TRP A 247 -10.46 -5.24 -10.07
C TRP A 247 -10.41 -4.01 -9.15
N ILE A 248 -11.52 -3.67 -8.48
CA ILE A 248 -11.60 -2.51 -7.55
C ILE A 248 -10.80 -2.78 -6.29
N ILE A 249 -10.88 -3.98 -5.73
CA ILE A 249 -10.15 -4.35 -4.52
C ILE A 249 -8.64 -4.24 -4.74
N ARG A 250 -8.12 -4.76 -5.86
CA ARG A 250 -6.69 -4.62 -6.18
C ARG A 250 -6.28 -3.17 -6.40
N GLN A 251 -7.09 -2.36 -7.08
CA GLN A 251 -6.77 -0.95 -7.29
C GLN A 251 -6.61 -0.20 -5.96
N ASN A 252 -7.53 -0.41 -5.01
CA ASN A 252 -7.44 0.19 -3.69
C ASN A 252 -6.28 -0.40 -2.86
N ALA A 253 -6.07 -1.71 -2.95
CA ALA A 253 -5.00 -2.38 -2.23
C ALA A 253 -3.60 -1.96 -2.70
N LEU A 254 -3.39 -1.70 -3.99
CA LEU A 254 -2.09 -1.24 -4.50
C LEU A 254 -1.68 0.11 -3.89
N ARG A 255 -2.64 1.03 -3.70
CA ARG A 255 -2.37 2.29 -2.95
C ARG A 255 -1.93 2.00 -1.51
N LEU A 256 -2.58 1.05 -0.84
CA LEU A 256 -2.27 0.69 0.54
C LEU A 256 -0.93 -0.07 0.67
N ILE A 257 -0.60 -0.96 -0.27
CA ILE A 257 0.70 -1.63 -0.32
C ILE A 257 1.81 -0.60 -0.58
N ALA A 258 1.60 0.35 -1.49
CA ALA A 258 2.54 1.43 -1.73
C ALA A 258 2.74 2.31 -0.48
N ALA A 259 1.69 2.58 0.29
CA ALA A 259 1.81 3.25 1.58
C ALA A 259 2.62 2.39 2.57
N LEU A 260 2.28 1.12 2.74
CA LEU A 260 3.02 0.19 3.60
C LEU A 260 4.50 0.06 3.21
N ARG A 261 4.86 0.25 1.94
CA ARG A 261 6.26 0.30 1.49
C ARG A 261 7.01 1.48 2.11
N GLU A 262 6.39 2.65 2.20
CA GLU A 262 6.99 3.81 2.87
C GLU A 262 7.06 3.65 4.39
N PHE A 263 6.04 3.02 5.00
CA PHE A 263 6.12 2.64 6.42
C PHE A 263 7.27 1.65 6.65
N ALA A 264 7.42 0.65 5.80
CA ALA A 264 8.52 -0.31 5.89
C ALA A 264 9.88 0.38 5.69
N ALA A 265 9.98 1.34 4.77
CA ALA A 265 11.21 2.12 4.59
C ALA A 265 11.56 2.94 5.83
N ALA A 266 10.56 3.59 6.45
CA ALA A 266 10.73 4.45 7.62
C ALA A 266 11.00 3.68 8.92
N PHE A 267 10.32 2.55 9.13
CA PHE A 267 10.28 1.85 10.43
C PHE A 267 10.98 0.48 10.44
N ALA A 268 11.16 -0.17 9.29
CA ALA A 268 11.75 -1.51 9.17
C ALA A 268 12.99 -1.59 8.25
N GLY A 269 13.32 -0.50 7.56
CA GLY A 269 14.49 -0.35 6.71
C GLY A 269 14.37 -0.91 5.28
N PRO A 270 15.45 -0.78 4.49
CA PRO A 270 15.46 -1.05 3.04
C PRO A 270 15.00 -2.45 2.63
N ARG A 271 15.36 -3.46 3.43
CA ARG A 271 15.02 -4.87 3.15
C ARG A 271 13.53 -5.11 3.23
N ALA A 272 12.85 -4.54 4.23
CA ALA A 272 11.41 -4.65 4.38
C ALA A 272 10.70 -3.90 3.24
N ALA A 273 11.13 -2.67 2.92
CA ALA A 273 10.60 -1.91 1.80
C ALA A 273 10.71 -2.67 0.46
N ASN A 274 11.86 -3.30 0.18
CA ASN A 274 12.06 -4.13 -1.01
C ASN A 274 11.13 -5.36 -1.05
N LEU A 275 10.85 -5.98 0.11
CA LEU A 275 9.87 -7.06 0.18
C LEU A 275 8.47 -6.56 -0.18
N VAL A 276 8.03 -5.43 0.39
CA VAL A 276 6.72 -4.84 0.10
C VAL A 276 6.62 -4.46 -1.38
N ARG A 277 7.66 -3.85 -1.96
CA ARG A 277 7.72 -3.50 -3.39
C ARG A 277 7.57 -4.72 -4.31
N ARG A 278 8.18 -5.84 -3.95
CA ARG A 278 8.00 -7.10 -4.69
C ARG A 278 6.57 -7.63 -4.56
N MET A 279 5.96 -7.54 -3.38
CA MET A 279 4.57 -7.94 -3.19
C MET A 279 3.61 -7.05 -3.99
N GLU A 280 3.85 -5.74 -4.02
CA GLU A 280 3.13 -4.77 -4.84
C GLU A 280 3.14 -5.18 -6.32
N ALA A 281 4.32 -5.41 -6.89
CA ALA A 281 4.47 -5.82 -8.29
C ALA A 281 3.79 -7.17 -8.59
N ARG A 282 3.81 -8.11 -7.64
CA ARG A 282 3.09 -9.38 -7.79
C ARG A 282 1.58 -9.18 -7.79
N VAL A 283 1.03 -8.33 -6.92
CA VAL A 283 -0.41 -8.02 -6.91
C VAL A 283 -0.83 -7.25 -8.18
N GLU A 284 0.01 -6.34 -8.64
CA GLU A 284 -0.23 -5.49 -9.82
C GLU A 284 -0.25 -6.31 -11.11
N HIS A 285 0.80 -7.11 -11.34
CA HIS A 285 0.98 -7.83 -12.59
C HIS A 285 0.43 -9.25 -12.56
N GLY A 286 0.23 -9.82 -11.38
CA GLY A 286 -0.20 -11.20 -11.19
C GLY A 286 0.81 -12.23 -11.66
N VAL A 287 2.06 -12.06 -11.23
CA VAL A 287 3.18 -12.92 -11.63
C VAL A 287 3.78 -13.67 -10.44
N PRO A 288 4.24 -14.91 -10.64
CA PRO A 288 4.88 -15.68 -9.58
C PRO A 288 6.16 -14.98 -9.08
N ARG A 289 6.65 -15.40 -7.90
CA ARG A 289 7.84 -14.82 -7.25
C ARG A 289 9.08 -14.83 -8.15
N GLU A 290 9.10 -15.71 -9.14
CA GLU A 290 10.29 -15.99 -9.96
C GLU A 290 10.34 -15.08 -11.18
N ALA A 291 9.18 -14.52 -11.55
CA ALA A 291 9.00 -13.58 -12.64
C ALA A 291 8.97 -12.11 -12.16
N VAL A 292 8.75 -11.86 -10.86
CA VAL A 292 8.54 -10.51 -10.32
C VAL A 292 9.69 -9.54 -10.64
N GLY A 293 10.94 -10.01 -10.59
CA GLY A 293 12.10 -9.16 -10.89
C GLY A 293 12.13 -8.65 -12.33
N LEU A 294 11.48 -9.37 -13.25
CA LEU A 294 11.45 -9.02 -14.67
C LEU A 294 10.42 -7.94 -14.97
N THR A 295 9.41 -7.74 -14.12
CA THR A 295 8.41 -6.67 -14.32
C THR A 295 8.99 -5.29 -14.05
N ALA A 296 10.20 -5.19 -13.49
CA ALA A 296 10.96 -3.94 -13.42
C ALA A 296 11.40 -3.42 -14.80
N VAL A 297 11.53 -4.31 -15.79
CA VAL A 297 12.03 -3.95 -17.13
C VAL A 297 10.91 -3.31 -17.94
N GLU A 298 11.16 -2.11 -18.47
CA GLU A 298 10.20 -1.41 -19.30
C GLU A 298 9.78 -2.27 -20.51
N GLY A 299 8.47 -2.39 -20.74
CA GLY A 299 7.91 -3.21 -21.81
C GLY A 299 7.75 -4.71 -21.49
N VAL A 300 8.17 -5.16 -20.29
CA VAL A 300 7.94 -6.53 -19.80
C VAL A 300 6.70 -6.57 -18.91
N GLY A 301 5.54 -6.85 -19.51
CA GLY A 301 4.30 -7.16 -18.78
C GLY A 301 4.25 -8.63 -18.31
N ALA A 302 3.19 -8.98 -17.58
CA ALA A 302 3.02 -10.28 -16.92
C ALA A 302 3.36 -11.50 -17.81
N GLY A 303 2.72 -11.61 -18.98
CA GLY A 303 2.96 -12.75 -19.88
C GLY A 303 4.41 -12.86 -20.38
N ARG A 304 5.11 -11.73 -20.58
CA ARG A 304 6.53 -11.76 -20.95
C ARG A 304 7.41 -12.15 -19.76
N ALA A 305 7.11 -11.60 -18.59
CA ALA A 305 7.82 -11.94 -17.36
C ALA A 305 7.75 -13.46 -17.09
N GLU A 306 6.56 -14.06 -17.24
CA GLU A 306 6.36 -15.51 -17.08
C GLU A 306 7.10 -16.35 -18.13
N SER A 307 7.04 -15.96 -19.41
CA SER A 307 7.78 -16.66 -20.47
C SER A 307 9.29 -16.62 -20.23
N LEU A 308 9.82 -15.46 -19.86
CA LEU A 308 11.24 -15.29 -19.56
C LEU A 308 11.65 -16.06 -18.31
N ALA A 309 10.84 -16.05 -17.26
CA ALA A 309 11.06 -16.85 -16.05
C ALA A 309 11.05 -18.36 -16.33
N SER A 310 10.12 -18.81 -17.17
CA SER A 310 10.05 -20.21 -17.63
C SER A 310 11.27 -20.62 -18.47
N ALA A 311 11.90 -19.65 -19.14
CA ALA A 311 13.16 -19.85 -19.86
C ALA A 311 14.41 -19.77 -18.95
N GLY A 312 14.24 -19.55 -17.65
CA GLY A 312 15.31 -19.54 -16.66
C GLY A 312 15.89 -18.16 -16.33
N PHE A 313 15.30 -17.08 -16.85
CA PHE A 313 15.72 -15.72 -16.50
C PHE A 313 14.99 -15.25 -15.24
N SER A 314 15.71 -14.82 -14.21
CA SER A 314 15.10 -14.41 -12.93
C SER A 314 15.37 -12.96 -12.56
N SER A 315 16.18 -12.25 -13.35
CA SER A 315 16.52 -10.85 -13.10
C SER A 315 16.88 -10.08 -14.39
N PRO A 316 16.78 -8.75 -14.39
CA PRO A 316 17.26 -7.93 -15.51
C PRO A 316 18.72 -8.20 -15.88
N ALA A 317 19.59 -8.39 -14.89
CA ALA A 317 21.00 -8.73 -15.12
C ALA A 317 21.17 -10.00 -15.97
N THR A 318 20.36 -11.05 -15.72
CA THR A 318 20.41 -12.27 -16.54
C THR A 318 19.95 -12.07 -17.98
N LEU A 319 19.06 -11.10 -18.23
CA LEU A 319 18.62 -10.75 -19.58
C LEU A 319 19.74 -10.05 -20.36
N VAL A 320 20.45 -9.12 -19.69
CA VAL A 320 21.60 -8.42 -20.28
C VAL A 320 22.72 -9.41 -20.62
N ASP A 321 23.02 -10.33 -19.72
CA ASP A 321 24.07 -11.36 -19.94
C ASP A 321 23.73 -12.33 -21.06
N ALA A 322 22.45 -12.67 -21.21
CA ALA A 322 21.97 -13.56 -22.27
C ALA A 322 21.98 -12.89 -23.65
N GLY A 323 21.65 -11.61 -23.70
CA GLY A 323 21.54 -10.83 -24.94
C GLY A 323 20.34 -11.21 -25.81
N ALA A 324 20.04 -10.36 -26.80
CA ALA A 324 18.80 -10.45 -27.57
C ALA A 324 18.63 -11.75 -28.37
N GLU A 325 19.73 -12.40 -28.77
CA GLU A 325 19.70 -13.67 -29.49
C GLU A 325 19.09 -14.79 -28.63
N GLN A 326 19.51 -14.91 -27.37
CA GLN A 326 18.98 -15.92 -26.46
C GLN A 326 17.53 -15.64 -26.06
N LEU A 327 17.16 -14.37 -25.89
CA LEU A 327 15.78 -13.98 -25.58
C LEU A 327 14.80 -14.31 -26.72
N THR A 328 15.28 -14.38 -27.97
CA THR A 328 14.44 -14.79 -29.11
C THR A 328 13.98 -16.25 -28.98
N ASN A 329 14.71 -17.08 -28.23
CA ASN A 329 14.31 -18.46 -27.92
C ASN A 329 13.20 -18.54 -26.86
N ALA A 330 12.87 -17.44 -26.19
CA ALA A 330 11.79 -17.32 -25.22
C ALA A 330 10.52 -16.68 -25.81
N ASP A 331 10.28 -16.87 -27.12
CA ASP A 331 9.14 -16.34 -27.89
C ASP A 331 9.06 -14.81 -28.03
N LEU A 332 10.18 -14.09 -27.81
CA LEU A 332 10.27 -12.67 -28.12
C LEU A 332 10.66 -12.46 -29.59
N SER A 333 10.04 -11.50 -30.27
CA SER A 333 10.57 -11.04 -31.55
C SER A 333 11.92 -10.34 -31.34
N ARG A 334 12.82 -10.41 -32.32
CA ARG A 334 14.16 -9.80 -32.23
C ARG A 334 14.14 -8.33 -31.79
N SER A 335 13.26 -7.51 -32.38
CA SER A 335 13.14 -6.09 -32.02
C SER A 335 12.56 -5.85 -30.62
N VAL A 336 11.79 -6.79 -30.08
CA VAL A 336 11.34 -6.74 -28.69
C VAL A 336 12.48 -7.18 -27.77
N ALA A 337 13.20 -8.25 -28.12
CA ALA A 337 14.33 -8.75 -27.35
C ALA A 337 15.44 -7.69 -27.22
N GLU A 338 15.80 -6.99 -28.31
CA GLU A 338 16.76 -5.88 -28.29
C GLU A 338 16.32 -4.78 -27.32
N ARG A 339 15.06 -4.30 -27.41
CA ARG A 339 14.53 -3.29 -26.49
C ARG A 339 14.48 -3.75 -25.03
N VAL A 340 14.16 -5.01 -24.78
CA VAL A 340 14.12 -5.58 -23.43
C VAL A 340 15.52 -5.65 -22.83
N VAL A 341 16.53 -6.02 -23.61
CA VAL A 341 17.94 -6.02 -23.16
C VAL A 341 18.41 -4.61 -22.88
N ASP A 342 18.11 -3.65 -23.76
CA ASP A 342 18.46 -2.25 -23.56
C ASP A 342 17.82 -1.69 -22.28
N ALA A 343 16.52 -1.89 -22.09
CA ALA A 343 15.82 -1.46 -20.88
C ALA A 343 16.29 -2.19 -19.61
N ALA A 344 16.70 -3.45 -19.72
CA ALA A 344 17.25 -4.19 -18.59
C ALA A 344 18.65 -3.70 -18.18
N ALA A 345 19.41 -3.12 -19.10
CA ALA A 345 20.73 -2.53 -18.83
C ALA A 345 20.63 -1.23 -18.01
N ASP A 346 19.50 -0.53 -18.10
CA ASP A 346 19.20 0.66 -17.29
C ASP A 346 18.83 0.32 -15.83
N LEU A 347 18.75 -0.96 -15.46
CA LEU A 347 18.48 -1.40 -14.08
C LEU A 347 19.78 -1.78 -13.35
N PRO A 348 19.79 -1.74 -12.00
CA PRO A 348 20.98 -2.04 -11.22
C PRO A 348 21.55 -3.44 -11.49
N ARG A 349 22.87 -3.50 -11.65
CA ARG A 349 23.61 -4.75 -11.84
C ARG A 349 24.73 -4.85 -10.83
N ILE A 350 24.42 -5.52 -9.72
CA ILE A 350 25.27 -5.54 -8.53
C ILE A 350 26.29 -6.67 -8.58
N SER A 351 27.51 -6.38 -8.13
CA SER A 351 28.55 -7.37 -7.82
C SER A 351 29.32 -6.95 -6.57
N VAL A 352 29.89 -7.91 -5.84
CA VAL A 352 30.68 -7.65 -4.63
C VAL A 352 32.13 -8.02 -4.88
N ASP A 353 33.03 -7.06 -4.73
CA ASP A 353 34.46 -7.26 -4.71
C ASP A 353 34.95 -7.34 -3.26
N TRP A 354 35.43 -8.52 -2.86
CA TRP A 354 35.91 -8.78 -1.51
C TRP A 354 37.32 -8.24 -1.25
N GLY A 355 37.98 -7.62 -2.23
CA GLY A 355 39.29 -7.01 -2.05
C GLY A 355 40.31 -7.96 -1.41
N GLN A 356 41.03 -7.49 -0.38
CA GLN A 356 42.01 -8.26 0.40
C GLN A 356 41.38 -8.92 1.64
N PHE A 357 40.21 -9.56 1.50
CA PHE A 357 39.65 -10.34 2.59
C PHE A 357 40.52 -11.58 2.90
N PRO A 358 40.82 -11.87 4.18
CA PRO A 358 41.62 -13.02 4.57
C PRO A 358 40.85 -14.33 4.39
N ASP A 359 41.57 -15.43 4.17
CA ASP A 359 40.99 -16.78 4.17
C ASP A 359 40.92 -17.38 5.60
N SER A 360 41.72 -16.83 6.52
CA SER A 360 41.75 -17.25 7.92
C SER A 360 42.18 -16.13 8.86
N ILE A 361 41.71 -16.14 10.11
CA ILE A 361 42.09 -15.22 11.19
C ILE A 361 42.41 -16.00 12.48
N PRO A 362 43.48 -15.68 13.24
CA PRO A 362 43.74 -16.33 14.52
C PRO A 362 42.67 -16.01 15.58
N ALA A 363 42.41 -16.97 16.47
CA ALA A 363 41.50 -16.76 17.60
C ALA A 363 41.95 -15.57 18.49
N GLY A 364 41.02 -14.65 18.73
CA GLY A 364 41.24 -13.43 19.50
C GLY A 364 41.84 -12.25 18.73
N GLU A 365 42.19 -12.41 17.45
CA GLU A 365 42.65 -11.30 16.60
C GLU A 365 41.50 -10.60 15.87
N ASN A 366 41.75 -9.36 15.46
CA ASN A 366 40.83 -8.57 14.64
C ASN A 366 41.54 -7.96 13.43
N GLU A 367 40.85 -7.91 12.30
CA GLU A 367 41.30 -7.25 11.10
C GLU A 367 40.16 -6.41 10.53
N MET A 368 40.44 -5.15 10.20
CA MET A 368 39.47 -4.28 9.54
C MET A 368 39.58 -4.47 8.03
N CYS A 369 38.62 -5.17 7.45
CA CYS A 369 38.52 -5.35 6.01
C CYS A 369 37.49 -4.41 5.40
N GLU A 370 37.67 -4.14 4.10
CA GLU A 370 36.71 -3.39 3.29
C GLU A 370 36.34 -4.24 2.07
N LEU A 371 35.06 -4.23 1.73
CA LEU A 371 34.54 -4.80 0.48
C LEU A 371 33.92 -3.68 -0.35
N THR A 372 33.88 -3.86 -1.66
CA THR A 372 33.29 -2.88 -2.58
C THR A 372 32.06 -3.48 -3.25
N VAL A 373 30.91 -2.88 -3.02
CA VAL A 373 29.70 -3.16 -3.80
C VAL A 373 29.78 -2.33 -5.07
N ARG A 374 29.76 -2.96 -6.24
CA ARG A 374 29.79 -2.30 -7.56
C ARG A 374 28.43 -2.42 -8.25
N ASN A 375 28.06 -1.39 -8.98
CA ASN A 375 26.93 -1.35 -9.88
C ASN A 375 27.43 -1.11 -11.32
N ALA A 376 27.09 -2.01 -12.23
CA ALA A 376 27.44 -1.92 -13.65
C ALA A 376 26.26 -1.54 -14.54
N GLY A 377 25.08 -1.26 -13.96
CA GLY A 377 23.87 -0.85 -14.66
C GLY A 377 23.43 0.55 -14.27
N GLY A 378 22.13 0.84 -14.36
CA GLY A 378 21.59 2.12 -13.92
C GLY A 378 21.65 2.31 -12.39
N GLY A 379 21.83 3.55 -11.96
CA GLY A 379 21.87 3.90 -10.54
C GLY A 379 20.53 3.70 -9.83
N ALA A 380 20.56 3.32 -8.56
CA ALA A 380 19.35 3.18 -7.75
C ALA A 380 19.61 3.41 -6.26
N HIS A 381 18.55 3.70 -5.52
CA HIS A 381 18.57 3.59 -4.07
C HIS A 381 18.65 2.12 -3.65
N VAL A 382 19.64 1.81 -2.82
CA VAL A 382 19.91 0.46 -2.31
C VAL A 382 20.08 0.46 -0.80
N GLY A 383 19.72 -0.65 -0.18
CA GLY A 383 20.17 -0.98 1.17
C GLY A 383 21.28 -2.02 1.12
N VAL A 384 22.41 -1.75 1.76
CA VAL A 384 23.53 -2.68 1.88
C VAL A 384 23.65 -3.17 3.31
N ARG A 385 23.69 -4.50 3.47
CA ARG A 385 23.79 -5.14 4.78
C ARG A 385 24.90 -6.19 4.76
N VAL A 386 25.78 -6.14 5.76
CA VAL A 386 26.82 -7.15 5.98
C VAL A 386 26.52 -7.88 7.28
N THR A 387 26.43 -9.20 7.20
CA THR A 387 26.21 -10.06 8.38
C THR A 387 27.34 -11.08 8.52
N VAL A 388 27.64 -11.46 9.77
CA VAL A 388 28.59 -12.53 10.12
C VAL A 388 27.85 -13.56 10.95
N ASN A 389 27.77 -14.80 10.47
CA ASN A 389 27.03 -15.89 11.12
C ASN A 389 25.57 -15.50 11.47
N GLY A 390 24.96 -14.62 10.65
CA GLY A 390 23.61 -14.12 10.83
C GLY A 390 23.48 -12.86 11.69
N THR A 391 24.54 -12.41 12.36
CA THR A 391 24.57 -11.16 13.13
C THR A 391 24.95 -10.00 12.23
N GLU A 392 24.19 -8.91 12.28
CA GLU A 392 24.48 -7.70 11.50
C GLU A 392 25.71 -6.96 12.04
N MET A 393 26.62 -6.63 11.14
CA MET A 393 27.83 -5.86 11.44
C MET A 393 27.72 -4.43 10.91
N THR A 394 27.24 -4.28 9.68
CA THR A 394 27.12 -3.00 8.97
C THR A 394 25.81 -2.98 8.21
N GLY A 395 25.08 -1.87 8.29
CA GLY A 395 23.89 -1.59 7.50
C GLY A 395 23.89 -0.14 7.03
N SER A 396 23.66 0.09 5.73
CA SER A 396 23.52 1.43 5.16
C SER A 396 22.41 1.47 4.11
N ALA A 397 21.86 2.66 3.87
CA ALA A 397 20.99 2.96 2.75
C ALA A 397 21.60 4.13 1.96
N THR A 398 21.77 3.97 0.65
CA THR A 398 22.42 4.99 -0.17
C THR A 398 21.92 4.96 -1.61
N TYR A 399 22.29 5.96 -2.40
CA TYR A 399 22.18 5.92 -3.85
C TYR A 399 23.46 5.34 -4.46
N LEU A 400 23.36 4.19 -5.13
CA LEU A 400 24.49 3.47 -5.71
C LEU A 400 24.57 3.71 -7.22
N GLY A 401 25.40 4.68 -7.62
CA GLY A 401 25.75 4.94 -9.03
C GLY A 401 26.75 3.93 -9.58
N ASP A 402 28.01 4.03 -9.13
CA ASP A 402 29.11 3.18 -9.61
C ASP A 402 29.56 2.14 -8.57
N SER A 403 29.92 2.58 -7.36
CA SER A 403 30.37 1.68 -6.29
C SER A 403 30.31 2.32 -4.92
N GLU A 404 30.25 1.50 -3.88
CA GLU A 404 30.31 1.88 -2.47
C GLU A 404 31.26 0.94 -1.73
N THR A 405 32.17 1.50 -0.93
CA THR A 405 33.04 0.72 -0.05
C THR A 405 32.35 0.55 1.30
N VAL A 406 32.29 -0.69 1.78
CA VAL A 406 31.58 -1.06 2.99
C VAL A 406 32.57 -1.69 3.97
N PRO A 407 32.64 -1.18 5.21
CA PRO A 407 33.45 -1.77 6.25
C PRO A 407 32.89 -3.13 6.67
N ALA A 408 33.77 -4.12 6.80
CA ALA A 408 33.43 -5.46 7.24
C ALA A 408 34.52 -6.00 8.20
N PRO A 409 34.45 -5.63 9.49
CA PRO A 409 35.44 -6.08 10.46
C PRO A 409 35.39 -7.60 10.63
N VAL A 410 36.57 -8.22 10.61
CA VAL A 410 36.77 -9.65 10.82
C VAL A 410 37.31 -9.85 12.23
N PHE A 411 36.62 -10.65 13.04
CA PHE A 411 37.01 -10.94 14.41
C PHE A 411 37.03 -12.45 14.65
N GLY A 412 38.21 -12.99 14.98
CA GLY A 412 38.40 -14.40 15.32
C GLY A 412 37.76 -14.75 16.66
N ALA A 413 36.43 -14.87 16.68
CA ALA A 413 35.64 -15.24 17.86
C ALA A 413 35.70 -16.75 18.15
N ASP A 414 34.86 -17.23 19.07
CA ASP A 414 34.80 -18.65 19.49
C ASP A 414 34.27 -19.62 18.42
N ALA A 415 33.92 -19.14 17.22
CA ALA A 415 33.42 -19.97 16.14
C ALA A 415 34.57 -20.43 15.24
N ASP A 416 34.61 -21.71 14.87
CA ASP A 416 35.61 -22.26 13.95
C ASP A 416 35.55 -21.60 12.54
N GLU A 417 34.40 -21.02 12.19
CA GLU A 417 34.13 -20.43 10.89
C GLU A 417 33.31 -19.14 10.99
N LEU A 418 33.72 -18.10 10.26
CA LEU A 418 33.01 -16.84 10.09
C LEU A 418 32.44 -16.76 8.68
N ARG A 419 31.12 -16.88 8.55
CA ARG A 419 30.42 -16.70 7.28
C ARG A 419 29.93 -15.27 7.13
N PHE A 420 30.59 -14.52 6.25
CA PHE A 420 30.20 -13.18 5.84
C PHE A 420 29.16 -13.27 4.72
N VAL A 421 28.06 -12.53 4.86
CA VAL A 421 27.05 -12.37 3.80
C VAL A 421 26.84 -10.89 3.56
N VAL A 422 27.10 -10.44 2.34
CA VAL A 422 26.70 -9.13 1.83
C VAL A 422 25.37 -9.28 1.13
N GLU A 423 24.37 -8.52 1.56
CA GLU A 423 23.07 -8.43 0.92
C GLU A 423 22.82 -7.01 0.44
N VAL A 424 22.45 -6.88 -0.84
CA VAL A 424 22.05 -5.61 -1.46
C VAL A 424 20.57 -5.70 -1.84
N THR A 425 19.78 -4.75 -1.35
CA THR A 425 18.31 -4.69 -1.50
C THR A 425 17.91 -3.43 -2.27
N PHE A 426 16.74 -3.44 -2.90
CA PHE A 426 16.27 -2.35 -3.76
C PHE A 426 14.90 -1.83 -3.28
N PRO A 427 14.82 -0.85 -2.35
CA PRO A 427 13.56 -0.41 -1.75
C PRO A 427 12.47 0.01 -2.73
N GLU A 428 12.87 0.52 -3.90
CA GLU A 428 11.98 1.10 -4.91
C GLU A 428 11.75 0.17 -6.12
N LEU A 429 12.53 -0.90 -6.25
CA LEU A 429 12.46 -1.82 -7.38
C LEU A 429 11.99 -3.22 -6.95
N PRO A 430 11.18 -3.91 -7.76
CA PRO A 430 10.70 -5.26 -7.44
C PRO A 430 11.78 -6.33 -7.70
N LEU A 431 13.06 -6.01 -7.51
CA LEU A 431 14.18 -6.92 -7.69
C LEU A 431 14.42 -7.74 -6.42
N ALA A 432 14.78 -9.00 -6.60
CA ALA A 432 15.23 -9.83 -5.49
C ALA A 432 16.56 -9.28 -4.91
N PRO A 433 16.78 -9.41 -3.59
CA PRO A 433 18.08 -9.04 -3.00
C PRO A 433 19.22 -9.82 -3.65
N VAL A 434 20.32 -9.13 -3.96
CA VAL A 434 21.57 -9.76 -4.40
C VAL A 434 22.35 -10.15 -3.16
N ARG A 435 22.83 -11.40 -3.11
CA ARG A 435 23.61 -11.92 -1.99
C ARG A 435 24.90 -12.53 -2.48
N GLU A 436 25.99 -12.17 -1.82
CA GLU A 436 27.31 -12.76 -1.99
C GLU A 436 27.82 -13.16 -0.61
N ASP A 437 28.47 -14.32 -0.51
CA ASP A 437 29.02 -14.80 0.75
C ASP A 437 30.48 -15.23 0.64
N ARG A 438 31.22 -15.02 1.72
CA ARG A 438 32.61 -15.45 1.87
C ARG A 438 32.82 -16.02 3.27
N THR A 439 33.68 -17.01 3.34
CA THR A 439 33.97 -17.74 4.57
C THR A 439 35.41 -17.48 5.00
N VAL A 440 35.61 -17.18 6.28
CA VAL A 440 36.93 -17.01 6.90
C VAL A 440 37.07 -18.02 8.03
N GLN A 441 38.16 -18.80 8.03
CA GLN A 441 38.41 -19.82 9.07
C GLN A 441 39.03 -19.18 10.31
N VAL A 442 38.65 -19.63 11.51
CA VAL A 442 39.31 -19.20 12.76
C VAL A 442 40.33 -20.25 13.19
N LEU A 443 41.58 -19.84 13.38
CA LEU A 443 42.74 -20.72 13.65
C LEU A 443 43.22 -20.71 15.10
#